data_AF-A0A7C6YZT1-F1
#
_entry.id   AF-A0A7C6YZT1-F1
#
_cell.length_a   1.000
_cell.length_b   1.000
_cell.length_c   1.000
_cell.angle_alpha   90.00
_cell.angle_beta   90.00
_cell.angle_gamma   90.00
#
_symmetry.space_group_name_H-M   'P 1'
#
loop_
_entity.id
_entity.type
_entity.pdbx_description
1 polymer ?
#
loop_
_entity_poly.entity_id
_entity_poly.type
_entity_poly.pdbx_seq_one_letter_code
_entity_poly.pdbx_strand_id
1 'polypeptide(L)'
;MYSRLGKVGDQVMDDTIRVFSGRTFSPDDIEIIKWVRKTYPKLSRSEIAGTVCEMLNWTTPAGNAKLPQCKAFLSELETEGIIQLPPPNTKRQNRCKVRRKVFEFDTSEIKGEIGEYEPISLTIAISTKITVFLSKILCQIFLKKLRHLILQPSQF
;
A
#
# COMPACT_ATOMS: atom_id res chain seq x y z
N MET A 1 37.36 25.69 -6.01
CA MET A 1 37.41 24.57 -6.99
C MET A 1 36.72 23.35 -6.38
N TYR A 2 35.43 23.17 -6.63
CA TYR A 2 34.84 21.85 -6.87
C TYR A 2 33.73 22.07 -7.87
N SER A 3 34.04 21.64 -9.09
CA SER A 3 33.28 21.90 -10.30
C SER A 3 32.11 20.92 -10.41
N ARG A 4 31.10 21.37 -11.16
CA ARG A 4 30.32 20.56 -12.12
C ARG A 4 29.02 19.94 -11.59
N LEU A 5 28.01 20.81 -11.62
CA LEU A 5 26.66 20.54 -12.12
C LEU A 5 26.63 19.49 -13.24
N GLY A 6 25.57 18.68 -13.24
CA GLY A 6 24.99 18.13 -14.48
C GLY A 6 25.10 16.63 -14.63
N LYS A 7 24.05 15.92 -14.16
CA LYS A 7 23.34 14.89 -14.93
C LYS A 7 22.00 14.58 -14.23
N VAL A 8 21.04 15.49 -14.43
CA VAL A 8 19.62 15.12 -14.42
C VAL A 8 19.41 14.47 -15.79
N GLY A 9 19.66 13.17 -15.87
CA GLY A 9 19.49 12.38 -17.08
C GLY A 9 18.10 11.76 -17.09
N ASP A 10 17.32 12.16 -18.08
CA ASP A 10 16.10 11.56 -18.63
C ASP A 10 14.92 11.26 -17.70
N GLN A 11 13.98 12.20 -17.70
CA GLN A 11 12.56 11.87 -17.60
C GLN A 11 12.12 11.31 -18.96
N VAL A 12 12.36 10.02 -19.20
CA VAL A 12 11.58 9.30 -20.21
C VAL A 12 10.15 9.29 -19.69
N MET A 13 9.27 10.07 -20.32
CA MET A 13 7.82 9.87 -20.23
C MET A 13 7.55 8.54 -20.93
N ASP A 14 7.50 7.48 -20.12
CA ASP A 14 7.10 6.16 -20.56
C ASP A 14 5.57 6.16 -20.57
N ASP A 15 4.97 6.37 -21.75
CA ASP A 15 3.50 6.39 -21.98
C ASP A 15 2.86 5.00 -21.76
N THR A 16 3.60 4.05 -21.22
CA THR A 16 3.19 2.67 -21.03
C THR A 16 2.15 2.56 -19.91
N ILE A 17 0.92 2.23 -20.30
CA ILE A 17 -0.15 1.84 -19.37
C ILE A 17 0.23 0.49 -18.75
N ARG A 18 0.32 0.44 -17.41
CA ARG A 18 0.72 -0.76 -16.66
C ARG A 18 -0.48 -1.43 -16.02
N VAL A 19 -0.51 -2.76 -15.97
CA VAL A 19 -1.58 -3.50 -15.30
C VAL A 19 -1.01 -4.26 -14.13
N PHE A 20 -1.47 -3.95 -12.91
CA PHE A 20 -1.04 -4.64 -11.70
C PHE A 20 -2.23 -4.97 -10.80
N SER A 21 -2.29 -6.22 -10.33
CA SER A 21 -3.38 -6.72 -9.46
C SER A 21 -4.79 -6.45 -10.03
N GLY A 22 -4.94 -6.50 -11.36
CA GLY A 22 -6.21 -6.24 -12.07
C GLY A 22 -6.60 -4.77 -12.17
N ARG A 23 -5.69 -3.84 -11.83
CA ARG A 23 -5.88 -2.39 -12.01
C ARG A 23 -4.89 -1.86 -13.06
N THR A 24 -5.37 -0.96 -13.92
CA THR A 24 -4.54 -0.19 -14.84
C THR A 24 -3.97 1.05 -14.14
N PHE A 25 -2.69 1.32 -14.36
CA PHE A 25 -1.97 2.50 -13.91
C PHE A 25 -1.54 3.31 -15.12
N SER A 26 -1.93 4.58 -15.14
CA SER A 26 -1.50 5.52 -16.17
C SER A 26 -0.08 6.03 -15.88
N PRO A 27 0.59 6.63 -16.87
CA PRO A 27 1.85 7.35 -16.65
C PRO A 27 1.72 8.42 -15.55
N ASP A 28 0.60 9.15 -15.51
CA ASP A 28 0.29 10.14 -14.46
C ASP A 28 0.28 9.52 -13.06
N ASP A 29 -0.24 8.30 -12.91
CA ASP A 29 -0.22 7.59 -11.63
C ASP A 29 1.22 7.29 -11.18
N ILE A 30 2.10 6.94 -12.11
CA ILE A 30 3.53 6.72 -11.83
C ILE A 30 4.22 8.03 -11.46
N GLU A 31 3.88 9.14 -12.12
CA GLU A 31 4.37 10.47 -11.76
C GLU A 31 3.96 10.87 -10.35
N ILE A 32 2.71 10.59 -9.96
CA ILE A 32 2.23 10.79 -8.59
C ILE A 32 3.10 9.99 -7.63
N ILE A 33 3.38 8.71 -7.91
CA ILE A 33 4.23 7.87 -7.04
C ILE A 33 5.65 8.45 -6.92
N LYS A 34 6.26 8.88 -8.03
CA LYS A 34 7.58 9.55 -8.03
C LYS A 34 7.54 10.82 -7.19
N TRP A 35 6.49 11.62 -7.34
CA TRP A 35 6.27 12.84 -6.56
C TRP A 35 6.13 12.55 -5.07
N VAL A 36 5.36 11.53 -4.67
CA VAL A 36 5.24 11.12 -3.26
C VAL A 36 6.61 10.75 -2.71
N ARG A 37 7.39 9.97 -3.46
CA ARG A 37 8.71 9.53 -3.00
C ARG A 37 9.67 10.70 -2.82
N LYS A 38 9.67 11.67 -3.74
CA LYS A 38 10.47 12.89 -3.67
C LYS A 38 10.04 13.81 -2.54
N THR A 39 8.73 13.97 -2.34
CA THR A 39 8.16 14.88 -1.33
C THR A 39 8.38 14.38 0.09
N TYR A 40 8.38 13.05 0.28
CA TYR A 40 8.43 12.42 1.59
C TYR A 40 9.57 11.40 1.70
N PRO A 41 10.85 11.84 1.66
CA PRO A 41 11.99 10.93 1.65
C PRO A 41 12.14 10.10 2.94
N LYS A 42 11.63 10.62 4.07
CA LYS A 42 11.74 10.03 5.41
C LYS A 42 10.66 8.99 5.75
N LEU A 43 9.62 8.86 4.93
CA LEU A 43 8.54 7.90 5.21
C LEU A 43 9.02 6.46 5.00
N SER A 44 8.51 5.55 5.83
CA SER A 44 8.73 4.11 5.66
C SER A 44 7.98 3.55 4.45
N ARG A 45 8.39 2.38 3.96
CA ARG A 45 7.69 1.68 2.84
C ARG A 45 6.18 1.52 3.08
N SER A 46 5.76 1.31 4.33
CA SER A 46 4.34 1.15 4.66
C SER A 46 3.57 2.46 4.62
N GLU A 47 4.19 3.55 5.08
CA GLU A 47 3.56 4.88 5.04
C GLU A 47 3.48 5.39 3.60
N ILE A 48 4.54 5.21 2.80
CA ILE A 48 4.52 5.53 1.36
C ILE A 48 3.40 4.75 0.67
N ALA A 49 3.27 3.45 0.91
CA ALA A 49 2.19 2.65 0.33
C ALA A 49 0.79 3.15 0.74
N GLY A 50 0.62 3.56 2.01
CA GLY A 50 -0.63 4.16 2.48
C GLY A 50 -0.95 5.46 1.74
N THR A 51 0.02 6.39 1.69
CA THR A 51 -0.13 7.67 0.99
C THR A 51 -0.43 7.48 -0.50
N VAL A 52 0.26 6.57 -1.17
CA VAL A 52 0.01 6.26 -2.59
C VAL A 52 -1.38 5.66 -2.77
N CYS A 53 -1.80 4.72 -1.92
CA CYS A 53 -3.14 4.16 -1.97
C CYS A 53 -4.22 5.24 -1.82
N GLU A 54 -4.03 6.20 -0.92
CA GLU A 54 -4.98 7.30 -0.74
C GLU A 54 -5.00 8.22 -1.96
N MET A 55 -3.83 8.61 -2.47
CA MET A 55 -3.72 9.53 -3.61
C MET A 55 -4.26 8.95 -4.91
N LEU A 56 -4.06 7.66 -5.14
CA LEU A 56 -4.59 6.95 -6.32
C LEU A 56 -5.98 6.38 -6.08
N ASN A 57 -6.60 6.66 -4.93
CA ASN A 57 -7.87 6.07 -4.49
C ASN A 57 -7.86 4.52 -4.60
N TRP A 58 -6.70 3.90 -4.36
CA TRP A 58 -6.50 2.45 -4.40
C TRP A 58 -6.88 1.80 -3.07
N THR A 59 -8.18 1.80 -2.81
CA THR A 59 -8.78 1.33 -1.58
C THR A 59 -9.66 0.10 -1.81
N THR A 60 -10.00 -0.57 -0.73
CA THR A 60 -11.02 -1.63 -0.67
C THR A 60 -12.42 -1.01 -0.67
N PRO A 61 -13.49 -1.77 -0.93
CA PRO A 61 -14.86 -1.27 -0.82
C PRO A 61 -15.19 -0.67 0.56
N ALA A 62 -14.50 -1.11 1.60
CA ALA A 62 -14.59 -0.58 2.96
C ALA A 62 -13.78 0.72 3.17
N GLY A 63 -13.19 1.31 2.12
CA GLY A 63 -12.39 2.53 2.18
C GLY A 63 -10.94 2.35 2.68
N ASN A 64 -10.54 1.14 3.09
CA ASN A 64 -9.19 0.88 3.58
C ASN A 64 -8.18 0.76 2.42
N ALA A 65 -6.99 1.33 2.58
CA ALA A 65 -5.89 1.22 1.62
C ALA A 65 -5.52 -0.25 1.30
N LYS A 66 -5.30 -0.57 0.01
CA LYS A 66 -4.81 -1.88 -0.44
C LYS A 66 -3.29 -2.00 -0.22
N LEU A 67 -2.87 -1.91 1.04
CA LEU A 67 -1.46 -1.85 1.44
C LEU A 67 -0.60 -3.01 0.92
N PRO A 68 -1.02 -4.29 0.99
CA PRO A 68 -0.21 -5.40 0.49
C PRO A 68 0.06 -5.28 -1.01
N GLN A 69 -0.98 -5.00 -1.80
CA GLN A 69 -0.90 -4.85 -3.26
C GLN A 69 -0.02 -3.65 -3.64
N CYS A 70 -0.21 -2.51 -2.97
CA CYS A 70 0.58 -1.32 -3.24
C CYS A 70 2.06 -1.51 -2.87
N LYS A 71 2.36 -2.21 -1.78
CA LYS A 71 3.77 -2.55 -1.44
C LYS A 71 4.42 -3.44 -2.49
N ALA A 72 3.69 -4.41 -3.02
CA ALA A 72 4.19 -5.27 -4.10
C ALA A 72 4.47 -4.45 -5.35
N PHE A 73 3.52 -3.61 -5.77
CA PHE A 73 3.67 -2.72 -6.92
C PHE A 73 4.87 -1.76 -6.78
N LEU A 74 5.02 -1.12 -5.61
CA LEU A 74 6.17 -0.24 -5.35
C LEU A 74 7.50 -1.01 -5.40
N SER A 75 7.52 -2.29 -5.00
CA SER A 75 8.73 -3.11 -5.06
C SER A 75 9.09 -3.54 -6.48
N GLU A 76 8.09 -3.75 -7.35
CA GLU A 76 8.28 -3.98 -8.78
C GLU A 76 8.86 -2.73 -9.46
N LEU A 77 8.29 -1.55 -9.20
CA LEU A 77 8.82 -0.27 -9.69
C LEU A 77 10.26 0.00 -9.19
N GLU A 78 10.62 -0.47 -8.01
CA GLU A 78 11.99 -0.40 -7.50
C GLU A 78 12.94 -1.37 -8.22
N THR A 79 12.46 -2.59 -8.52
CA THR A 79 13.24 -3.60 -9.24
C THR A 79 13.54 -3.13 -10.67
N GLU A 80 12.61 -2.42 -11.28
CA GLU A 80 12.79 -1.78 -12.59
C GLU A 80 13.62 -0.48 -12.54
N GLY A 81 13.99 0.01 -11.35
CA GLY A 81 14.77 1.23 -11.17
C GLY A 81 13.99 2.54 -11.36
N ILE A 82 12.66 2.49 -11.44
CA ILE A 82 11.79 3.66 -11.62
C ILE A 82 11.73 4.52 -10.35
N ILE A 83 11.74 3.87 -9.19
CA ILE A 83 11.75 4.52 -7.88
C ILE A 83 12.79 3.88 -6.96
N GLN A 84 13.35 4.65 -6.04
CA GLN A 84 14.23 4.13 -5.01
C GLN A 84 13.53 4.17 -3.65
N LEU A 85 13.22 3.02 -3.05
CA LEU A 85 12.53 2.96 -1.76
C LEU A 85 13.53 2.94 -0.60
N PRO A 86 13.10 3.33 0.60
CA PRO A 86 13.96 3.22 1.78
C PRO A 86 14.21 1.74 2.09
N PRO A 87 15.36 1.42 2.70
CA PRO A 87 15.71 0.04 3.04
C PRO A 87 14.63 -0.57 3.95
N PRO A 88 14.32 -1.86 3.78
CA PRO A 88 13.33 -2.53 4.59
C PRO A 88 13.76 -2.52 6.07
N ASN A 89 12.86 -2.11 6.95
CA ASN A 89 13.11 -2.12 8.39
C ASN A 89 12.95 -3.55 8.93
N THR A 90 14.04 -4.32 8.90
CA THR A 90 14.10 -5.71 9.37
C THR A 90 13.88 -5.84 10.89
N LYS A 91 14.09 -4.77 11.66
CA LYS A 91 13.90 -4.78 13.12
C LYS A 91 12.44 -4.90 13.55
N ARG A 92 11.50 -4.64 12.62
CA ARG A 92 10.04 -4.67 12.87
C ARG A 92 9.36 -5.92 12.29
N GLN A 93 10.10 -6.97 11.93
CA GLN A 93 9.50 -8.29 11.74
C GLN A 93 8.95 -8.75 13.09
N ASN A 94 7.65 -8.50 13.28
CA ASN A 94 6.90 -8.86 14.47
C ASN A 94 7.20 -10.30 14.87
N ARG A 95 7.82 -10.49 16.03
CA ARG A 95 7.64 -11.70 16.84
C ARG A 95 6.23 -11.72 17.41
N CYS A 96 5.20 -11.66 16.57
CA CYS A 96 3.95 -12.30 16.93
C CYS A 96 4.12 -13.75 16.53
N LYS A 97 4.85 -14.51 17.36
CA LYS A 97 4.62 -15.96 17.41
C LYS A 97 3.17 -16.09 17.83
N VAL A 98 2.27 -16.21 16.87
CA VAL A 98 0.89 -16.59 17.15
C VAL A 98 1.03 -17.95 17.79
N ARG A 99 0.89 -17.99 19.13
CA ARG A 99 0.73 -19.23 19.85
C ARG A 99 -0.62 -19.76 19.42
N ARG A 100 -0.66 -20.51 18.31
CA ARG A 100 -1.82 -21.32 17.97
C ARG A 100 -2.04 -22.22 19.19
N LYS A 101 -3.20 -22.08 19.83
CA LYS A 101 -3.66 -23.14 20.73
C LYS A 101 -3.80 -24.37 19.86
N VAL A 102 -3.03 -25.40 20.17
CA VAL A 102 -3.23 -26.72 19.60
C VAL A 102 -4.50 -27.22 20.25
N PHE A 103 -5.54 -27.42 19.45
CA PHE A 103 -6.75 -28.11 19.91
C PHE A 103 -6.53 -29.59 19.64
N GLU A 104 -6.68 -30.40 20.68
CA GLU A 104 -6.70 -31.85 20.56
C GLU A 104 -8.12 -32.23 20.15
N PHE A 105 -8.28 -32.66 18.90
CA PHE A 105 -9.55 -33.15 18.38
C PHE A 105 -9.52 -34.67 18.41
N ASP A 106 -10.62 -35.27 18.88
CA ASP A 106 -10.83 -36.70 18.68
C ASP A 106 -10.96 -36.97 17.19
N THR A 107 -9.99 -37.69 16.63
CA THR A 107 -9.93 -38.04 15.20
C THR A 107 -10.50 -39.44 14.95
N SER A 108 -11.20 -40.01 15.94
CA SER A 108 -11.90 -41.28 15.80
C SER A 108 -12.88 -41.24 14.63
N GLU A 109 -13.02 -42.36 13.94
CA GLU A 109 -13.90 -42.49 12.78
C GLU A 109 -15.35 -42.27 13.20
N ILE A 110 -15.95 -41.17 12.73
CA ILE A 110 -17.34 -40.82 12.99
C ILE A 110 -18.21 -41.64 12.04
N LYS A 111 -18.99 -42.59 12.57
CA LYS A 111 -19.96 -43.41 11.83
C LYS A 111 -21.37 -43.05 12.27
N GLY A 112 -22.25 -42.78 11.32
CA GLY A 112 -23.65 -42.43 11.54
C GLY A 112 -24.26 -41.79 10.30
N GLU A 113 -25.58 -41.71 10.26
CA GLU A 113 -26.27 -40.95 9.21
C GLU A 113 -26.14 -39.44 9.48
N ILE A 114 -26.05 -38.63 8.43
CA ILE A 114 -25.82 -37.17 8.56
C ILE A 114 -26.85 -36.45 9.44
N GLY A 115 -28.08 -36.99 9.55
CA GLY A 115 -29.16 -36.44 10.37
C GLY A 115 -29.06 -36.71 11.87
N GLU A 116 -28.13 -37.57 12.31
CA GLU A 116 -27.83 -37.82 13.73
C GLU A 116 -26.91 -36.74 14.33
N TYR A 117 -26.32 -35.90 13.48
CA TYR A 117 -25.43 -34.82 13.89
C TYR A 117 -26.16 -33.48 13.96
N GLU A 118 -25.83 -32.69 14.98
CA GLU A 118 -26.38 -31.34 15.14
C GLU A 118 -25.89 -30.41 14.01
N PRO A 119 -26.74 -29.50 13.50
CA PRO A 119 -26.35 -28.52 12.49
C PRO A 119 -25.20 -27.63 12.95
N ILE A 120 -24.19 -27.46 12.09
CA ILE A 120 -23.05 -26.59 12.36
C ILE A 120 -23.50 -25.12 12.35
N SER A 121 -23.35 -24.43 13.48
CA SER A 121 -23.53 -22.98 13.55
C SER A 121 -22.20 -22.26 13.39
N LEU A 122 -22.14 -21.30 12.46
CA LEU A 122 -20.96 -20.47 12.23
C LEU A 122 -21.22 -19.05 12.74
N THR A 123 -20.33 -18.56 13.60
CA THR A 123 -20.35 -17.17 14.07
C THR A 123 -19.14 -16.42 13.55
N ILE A 124 -19.36 -15.21 13.03
CA ILE A 124 -18.30 -14.35 12.50
C ILE A 124 -17.48 -13.80 13.67
N ALA A 125 -16.18 -14.09 13.68
CA ALA A 125 -15.25 -13.49 14.64
C ALA A 125 -14.80 -12.10 14.15
N ILE A 126 -15.28 -11.04 14.78
CA ILE A 126 -14.89 -9.66 14.45
C ILE A 126 -13.71 -9.26 15.32
N SER A 127 -12.49 -9.24 14.76
CA SER A 127 -11.30 -8.70 15.43
C SER A 127 -11.04 -7.25 14.97
N THR A 128 -11.45 -6.26 15.74
CA THR A 128 -11.21 -4.83 15.45
C THR A 128 -9.94 -4.32 16.13
N LYS A 129 -8.80 -4.37 15.42
CA LYS A 129 -7.67 -3.46 15.68
C LYS A 129 -6.92 -3.22 14.37
N ILE A 130 -6.94 -1.99 13.83
CA ILE A 130 -5.99 -1.38 12.87
C ILE A 130 -6.46 0.09 12.67
N THR A 131 -5.98 1.02 13.51
CA THR A 131 -4.90 2.02 13.34
C THR A 131 -5.37 3.43 13.00
N VAL A 132 -5.37 4.29 14.02
CA VAL A 132 -5.51 5.75 13.95
C VAL A 132 -4.13 6.36 13.66
N PHE A 133 -3.70 6.37 12.40
CA PHE A 133 -2.46 7.09 12.01
C PHE A 133 -2.60 7.86 10.69
N LEU A 134 -3.63 7.56 9.89
CA LEU A 134 -3.85 8.16 8.57
C LEU A 134 -4.39 9.61 8.64
N SER A 135 -4.99 10.03 9.76
CA SER A 135 -5.63 11.35 9.86
C SER A 135 -4.66 12.54 9.83
N LYS A 136 -3.42 12.39 10.30
CA LYS A 136 -2.44 13.49 10.31
C LYS A 136 -1.77 13.71 8.94
N ILE A 137 -1.62 12.66 8.13
CA ILE A 137 -0.95 12.73 6.83
C ILE A 137 -1.91 13.27 5.76
N LEU A 138 -3.18 12.90 5.80
CA LEU A 138 -4.23 13.44 4.91
C LEU A 138 -4.32 14.97 4.94
N CYS A 139 -4.19 15.59 6.12
CA CYS A 139 -4.27 17.04 6.28
C CYS A 139 -3.11 17.79 5.59
N GLN A 140 -1.88 17.25 5.63
CA GLN A 140 -0.73 17.84 4.94
C GLN A 140 -0.77 17.66 3.42
N ILE A 141 -1.37 16.57 2.94
CA ILE A 141 -1.52 16.29 1.50
C ILE A 141 -2.60 17.21 0.91
N PHE A 142 -3.74 17.38 1.59
CA PHE A 142 -4.84 18.23 1.13
C PHE A 142 -4.42 19.70 1.02
N LEU A 143 -3.69 20.23 2.01
CA LEU A 143 -3.17 21.60 1.98
C LEU A 143 -2.12 21.86 0.89
N LYS A 144 -1.31 20.86 0.51
CA LYS A 144 -0.30 21.00 -0.56
C LYS A 144 -0.91 20.88 -1.96
N LYS A 145 -1.91 20.01 -2.16
CA LYS A 145 -2.62 19.91 -3.45
C LYS A 145 -3.46 21.17 -3.72
N LEU A 146 -4.08 21.77 -2.70
CA LEU A 146 -4.78 23.06 -2.83
C LEU A 146 -3.84 24.19 -3.28
N ARG A 147 -2.61 24.22 -2.76
CA ARG A 147 -1.59 25.21 -3.15
C ARG A 147 -1.14 25.08 -4.61
N HIS A 148 -1.17 23.86 -5.17
CA HIS A 148 -0.80 23.60 -6.56
C HIS A 148 -1.93 23.95 -7.55
N LEU A 149 -3.19 23.83 -7.11
CA LEU A 149 -4.37 24.24 -7.90
C LEU A 149 -4.59 25.76 -7.91
N ILE A 150 -4.19 26.48 -6.86
CA ILE A 150 -4.30 27.95 -6.79
C ILE A 150 -3.15 28.65 -7.55
N LEU A 151 -2.07 27.94 -7.90
CA LEU A 151 -0.91 28.46 -8.63
C LEU A 151 -0.79 27.88 -10.05
N GLN A 152 -1.90 27.55 -10.71
CA GLN A 152 -1.91 27.46 -12.17
C GLN A 152 -2.24 28.86 -12.71
N PRO A 153 -1.27 29.63 -13.26
CA PRO A 153 -1.63 30.82 -14.02
C PRO A 153 -2.51 30.37 -15.18
N SER A 154 -3.63 31.07 -15.34
CA SER A 154 -4.49 30.98 -16.51
C SER A 154 -3.64 30.93 -17.77
N GLN A 155 -3.66 29.80 -18.46
CA GLN A 155 -3.38 29.74 -19.88
C GLN A 155 -4.73 29.53 -20.55
N PHE A 156 -5.53 30.59 -20.56
CA PHE A 156 -6.31 31.11 -21.68
C PHE A 156 -6.92 32.45 -21.27
#